data_AF-A0A858RL26-F1
#
_entry.id   AF-A0A858RL26-F1
#
_cell.length_a   1.000
_cell.length_b   1.000
_cell.length_c   1.000
_cell.angle_alpha   90.00
_cell.angle_beta   90.00
_cell.angle_gamma   90.00
#
_symmetry.space_group_name_H-M   'P 1'
#
loop_
_entity.id
_entity.type
_entity.pdbx_description
1 polymer ?
#
loop_
_entity_poly.entity_id
_entity_poly.type
_entity_poly.pdbx_seq_one_letter_code
_entity_poly.pdbx_strand_id
1 'polypeptide(L)'
;METLDEHEWPRLVRPGSRVFIGGGASVPHALVASMLAHAERLQDVEIVHIHGLGATPWIDPRYEQILRTNSFFLTPAVREAVERGQADYTPCPMSEVPALFRSRRVPIDVALIQVSPPDEAGNCSLGVSVDVVRAAINAARVVIAQVNPLMPRTGGDSLLPVKRIDRFFMHRVALPECVKFVPDDRQDRIGRYASQLIEDGATLQVGLGNTPEAVIRALRKHKHLGIHSGMFNDALMELVRSGVVDNSRKTYKPGKIIASHVMGSRKLYRFCDKNPDLELHPSDWVNDPLRISKNERMVAINGAREIDLTGQVVRDSRGHRFYGGIGALQDFIRGAGRSKDGRPIIVLTSLTDDGKRSRIVADFEPGSGVSTGRGDVHYVVTEYGVASIYGRSIRERVARLVEIAHPDYRESLLEGAQARGWLPRFFTMPGGTRSGVESEWITFSCGRFRLRPLYPSDMRALQSFFYSHDEETVRLRYGYHRERMTGESAYKLAAVDQSRDRALGLFAEINGREELRAIGRYYLDPDGKSAEVAFVVHESTRRAGMGGFLLGELAVTARKRGITDFWASVLPGNHAMSALLARAGGTASRDDEDLRYDMKVARILRWRSRYLEHKQIHREKR
;
A
#
# COMPACT_ATOMS: atom_id res chain seq x y z
N MET A 1 -14.93 -9.36 -41.64
CA MET A 1 -14.39 -10.45 -40.80
C MET A 1 -14.55 -11.75 -41.57
N GLU A 2 -13.45 -12.27 -42.10
CA GLU A 2 -13.40 -13.55 -42.86
C GLU A 2 -12.82 -14.65 -41.97
N THR A 3 -13.26 -15.90 -42.14
CA THR A 3 -12.69 -17.03 -41.40
C THR A 3 -11.20 -17.15 -41.73
N LEU A 4 -10.37 -17.35 -40.72
CA LEU A 4 -8.94 -17.59 -40.89
C LEU A 4 -8.73 -18.93 -41.61
N ASP A 5 -8.13 -18.87 -42.80
CA ASP A 5 -7.49 -20.02 -43.42
C ASP A 5 -6.05 -20.10 -42.90
N GLU A 6 -5.69 -21.21 -42.27
CA GLU A 6 -4.37 -21.39 -41.64
C GLU A 6 -3.23 -21.33 -42.66
N HIS A 7 -3.49 -21.60 -43.95
CA HIS A 7 -2.48 -21.46 -44.99
C HIS A 7 -2.13 -20.00 -45.30
N GLU A 8 -2.94 -19.03 -44.84
CA GLU A 8 -2.69 -17.59 -45.00
C GLU A 8 -1.64 -17.04 -44.02
N TRP A 9 -1.22 -17.79 -42.99
CA TRP A 9 -0.29 -17.30 -41.96
C TRP A 9 0.94 -16.55 -42.52
N PRO A 10 1.69 -17.06 -43.51
CA PRO A 10 2.86 -16.36 -44.07
C PRO A 10 2.52 -15.08 -44.83
N ARG A 11 1.28 -14.94 -45.31
CA ARG A 11 0.78 -13.73 -45.98
C ARG A 11 0.34 -12.67 -44.97
N LEU A 12 -0.28 -13.11 -43.88
CA LEU A 12 -0.78 -12.25 -42.80
C LEU A 12 0.38 -11.70 -41.97
N VAL A 13 1.28 -12.59 -41.55
CA VAL A 13 2.52 -12.30 -40.82
C VAL A 13 3.69 -12.35 -41.81
N ARG A 14 4.06 -11.19 -42.34
CA ARG A 14 5.17 -11.04 -43.30
C ARG A 14 6.53 -11.18 -42.59
N PRO A 15 7.61 -11.52 -43.31
CA PRO A 15 8.96 -11.47 -42.75
C PRO A 15 9.25 -10.13 -42.04
N GLY A 16 9.84 -10.17 -40.84
CA GLY A 16 10.14 -8.97 -40.05
C GLY A 16 8.95 -8.34 -39.33
N SER A 17 7.75 -8.95 -39.37
CA SER A 17 6.56 -8.37 -38.73
C SER A 17 6.67 -8.33 -37.22
N ARG A 18 6.09 -7.29 -36.62
CA ARG A 18 5.81 -7.24 -35.18
C ARG A 18 4.39 -7.72 -34.90
N VAL A 19 4.27 -8.83 -34.20
CA VAL A 19 3.00 -9.46 -33.83
C VAL A 19 2.70 -9.18 -32.37
N PHE A 20 1.64 -8.41 -32.11
CA PHE A 20 1.13 -8.19 -30.77
C PHE A 20 0.24 -9.36 -30.32
N ILE A 21 0.47 -9.87 -29.11
CA ILE A 21 -0.42 -10.86 -28.47
C ILE A 21 -1.15 -10.20 -27.29
N GLY A 22 -2.48 -10.28 -27.30
CA GLY A 22 -3.31 -9.77 -26.21
C GLY A 22 -2.94 -10.33 -24.83
N GLY A 23 -3.07 -9.51 -23.79
CA GLY A 23 -2.60 -9.83 -22.44
C GLY A 23 -3.66 -10.32 -21.46
N GLY A 24 -3.27 -10.42 -20.19
CA GLY A 24 -4.12 -10.78 -19.06
C GLY A 24 -4.78 -12.14 -19.24
N ALA A 25 -6.08 -12.21 -18.94
CA ALA A 25 -6.89 -13.41 -19.14
C ALA A 25 -7.39 -13.57 -20.60
N SER A 26 -7.14 -12.60 -21.48
CA SER A 26 -7.60 -12.62 -22.87
C SER A 26 -6.55 -13.14 -23.86
N VAL A 27 -5.43 -13.70 -23.40
CA VAL A 27 -4.41 -14.28 -24.30
C VAL A 27 -5.08 -15.30 -25.25
N PRO A 28 -5.01 -15.10 -26.59
CA PRO A 28 -5.69 -15.95 -27.55
C PRO A 28 -4.89 -17.23 -27.84
N HIS A 29 -4.76 -18.10 -26.83
CA HIS A 29 -3.85 -19.25 -26.86
C HIS A 29 -4.06 -20.18 -28.06
N ALA A 30 -5.30 -20.45 -28.46
CA ALA A 30 -5.58 -21.36 -29.57
C ALA A 30 -5.22 -20.73 -30.92
N LEU A 31 -5.46 -19.42 -31.08
CA LEU A 31 -5.01 -18.68 -32.25
C LEU A 31 -3.48 -18.61 -32.33
N VAL A 32 -2.80 -18.40 -31.20
CA VAL A 32 -1.33 -18.43 -31.14
C VAL A 32 -0.81 -19.83 -31.47
N ALA A 33 -1.44 -20.88 -30.97
CA ALA A 33 -1.07 -22.25 -31.32
C ALA A 33 -1.21 -22.54 -32.84
N SER A 34 -2.27 -22.04 -33.48
CA SER A 34 -2.44 -22.13 -34.94
C SER A 34 -1.31 -21.42 -35.70
N MET A 35 -0.92 -20.21 -35.26
CA MET A 35 0.24 -19.50 -35.84
C MET A 35 1.54 -20.29 -35.66
N LEU A 36 1.79 -20.80 -34.45
CA LEU A 36 3.02 -21.53 -34.12
C LEU A 36 3.13 -22.89 -34.82
N ALA A 37 2.01 -23.52 -35.20
CA ALA A 37 2.00 -24.70 -36.04
C ALA A 37 2.54 -24.43 -37.46
N HIS A 38 2.59 -23.16 -37.86
CA HIS A 38 3.10 -22.69 -39.15
C HIS A 38 4.39 -21.88 -39.00
N ALA A 39 5.05 -21.94 -37.84
CA ALA A 39 6.23 -21.13 -37.53
C ALA A 39 7.37 -21.32 -38.53
N GLU A 40 7.60 -22.53 -39.06
CA GLU A 40 8.65 -22.80 -40.07
C GLU A 40 8.49 -21.98 -41.36
N ARG A 41 7.30 -21.42 -41.60
CA ARG A 41 6.99 -20.57 -42.75
C ARG A 41 7.06 -19.07 -42.42
N LEU A 42 7.38 -18.72 -41.18
CA LEU A 42 7.59 -17.35 -40.72
C LEU A 42 9.09 -17.05 -40.67
N GLN A 43 9.45 -15.76 -40.73
CA GLN A 43 10.84 -15.31 -40.77
C GLN A 43 10.99 -14.03 -39.95
N ASP A 44 11.95 -14.01 -39.02
CA ASP A 44 12.34 -12.83 -38.23
C ASP A 44 11.18 -12.08 -37.57
N VAL A 45 10.25 -12.80 -36.94
CA VAL A 45 9.04 -12.20 -36.35
C VAL A 45 9.31 -11.77 -34.91
N GLU A 46 8.96 -10.53 -34.55
CA GLU A 46 9.01 -10.07 -33.17
C GLU A 46 7.63 -10.21 -32.51
N ILE A 47 7.56 -10.96 -31.40
CA ILE A 47 6.36 -11.09 -30.57
C ILE A 47 6.36 -10.02 -29.49
N VAL A 48 5.42 -9.08 -29.57
CA VAL A 48 5.25 -7.99 -28.60
C VAL A 48 4.09 -8.30 -27.66
N HIS A 49 4.31 -8.29 -26.35
CA HIS A 49 3.21 -8.55 -25.41
C HIS A 49 3.41 -7.92 -24.03
N ILE A 50 2.38 -8.04 -23.18
CA ILE A 50 2.40 -7.68 -21.76
C ILE A 50 2.23 -8.95 -20.91
N HIS A 51 1.96 -8.79 -19.61
CA HIS A 51 1.63 -9.90 -18.70
C HIS A 51 0.45 -10.70 -19.25
N GLY A 52 0.60 -12.02 -19.37
CA GLY A 52 -0.44 -12.95 -19.79
C GLY A 52 -0.63 -14.07 -18.78
N LEU A 53 -1.87 -14.57 -18.64
CA LEU A 53 -2.17 -15.77 -17.88
C LEU A 53 -2.12 -17.00 -18.80
N GLY A 54 -1.49 -18.08 -18.35
CA GLY A 54 -1.34 -19.31 -19.12
C GLY A 54 0.08 -19.52 -19.65
N ALA A 55 0.24 -20.49 -20.54
CA ALA A 55 1.53 -20.84 -21.13
C ALA A 55 1.93 -19.82 -22.20
N THR A 56 3.24 -19.60 -22.34
CA THR A 56 3.84 -18.73 -23.36
C THR A 56 4.64 -19.55 -24.38
N PRO A 57 4.00 -20.41 -25.19
CA PRO A 57 4.71 -21.39 -26.04
C PRO A 57 5.61 -20.75 -27.12
N TRP A 58 5.43 -19.47 -27.44
CA TRP A 58 6.25 -18.75 -28.42
C TRP A 58 7.68 -18.46 -27.94
N ILE A 59 8.00 -18.69 -26.66
CA ILE A 59 9.37 -18.57 -26.13
C ILE A 59 10.11 -19.91 -26.11
N ASP A 60 9.52 -20.98 -26.66
CA ASP A 60 10.17 -22.28 -26.75
C ASP A 60 11.46 -22.17 -27.59
N PRO A 61 12.60 -22.73 -27.13
CA PRO A 61 13.88 -22.63 -27.83
C PRO A 61 13.85 -23.07 -29.30
N ARG A 62 12.94 -23.97 -29.68
CA ARG A 62 12.78 -24.39 -31.08
C ARG A 62 12.41 -23.25 -32.02
N TYR A 63 11.89 -22.15 -31.49
CA TYR A 63 11.48 -20.97 -32.27
C TYR A 63 12.51 -19.84 -32.26
N GLU A 64 13.64 -19.94 -31.58
CA GLU A 64 14.58 -18.82 -31.40
C GLU A 64 15.15 -18.24 -32.70
N GLN A 65 15.25 -19.07 -33.75
CA GLN A 65 15.72 -18.63 -35.07
C GLN A 65 14.61 -17.98 -35.93
N ILE A 66 13.37 -17.97 -35.43
CA ILE A 66 12.17 -17.54 -36.17
C ILE A 66 11.48 -16.39 -35.43
N LEU A 67 11.41 -16.50 -34.10
CA LEU A 67 10.67 -15.60 -33.22
C LEU A 67 11.62 -14.95 -32.21
N ARG A 68 11.52 -13.63 -32.09
CA ARG A 68 12.09 -12.86 -30.97
C ARG A 68 10.98 -12.34 -30.09
N THR A 69 11.05 -12.54 -28.78
CA THR A 69 10.03 -12.04 -27.86
C THR A 69 10.45 -10.75 -27.20
N ASN A 70 9.59 -9.75 -27.16
CA ASN A 70 9.78 -8.50 -26.43
C ASN A 70 8.55 -8.18 -25.57
N SER A 71 8.76 -8.09 -24.26
CA SER A 71 7.65 -7.88 -23.32
C SER A 71 7.79 -6.58 -22.54
N PHE A 72 6.65 -5.92 -22.30
CA PHE A 72 6.57 -4.77 -21.37
C PHE A 72 6.33 -5.20 -19.91
N PHE A 73 6.01 -6.48 -19.68
CA PHE A 73 5.82 -7.00 -18.32
C PHE A 73 6.05 -8.52 -18.28
N LEU A 74 7.06 -8.93 -17.51
CA LEU A 74 7.52 -10.31 -17.48
C LEU A 74 6.64 -11.22 -16.61
N THR A 75 6.35 -12.43 -17.11
CA THR A 75 5.91 -13.58 -16.32
C THR A 75 7.14 -14.41 -15.90
N PRO A 76 7.02 -15.39 -14.98
CA PRO A 76 8.16 -16.23 -14.59
C PRO A 76 8.89 -16.88 -15.76
N ALA A 77 8.17 -17.44 -16.74
CA ALA A 77 8.76 -18.11 -17.90
C ALA A 77 9.47 -17.12 -18.85
N VAL A 78 8.85 -15.97 -19.11
CA VAL A 78 9.43 -14.93 -19.99
C VAL A 78 10.66 -14.29 -19.33
N ARG A 79 10.64 -14.11 -18.01
CA ARG A 79 11.82 -13.70 -17.25
C ARG A 79 12.98 -14.66 -17.46
N GLU A 80 12.75 -15.97 -17.33
CA GLU A 80 13.80 -16.97 -17.53
C GLU A 80 14.36 -16.93 -18.96
N ALA A 81 13.51 -16.66 -19.95
CA ALA A 81 13.98 -16.44 -21.33
C ALA A 81 14.84 -15.16 -21.46
N VAL A 82 14.47 -14.06 -20.80
CA VAL A 82 15.30 -12.84 -20.74
C VAL A 82 16.66 -13.12 -20.09
N GLU A 83 16.68 -13.87 -18.99
CA GLU A 83 17.92 -14.26 -18.29
C GLU A 83 18.87 -15.09 -19.16
N ARG A 84 18.32 -15.88 -20.11
CA ARG A 84 19.09 -16.63 -21.11
C ARG A 84 19.43 -15.83 -22.37
N GLY A 85 19.02 -14.58 -22.46
CA GLY A 85 19.18 -13.75 -23.67
C GLY A 85 18.25 -14.10 -24.82
N GLN A 86 17.22 -14.92 -24.59
CA GLN A 86 16.26 -15.43 -25.60
C GLN A 86 15.02 -14.53 -25.77
N ALA A 87 14.82 -13.58 -24.86
CA ALA A 87 13.77 -12.57 -24.95
C ALA A 87 14.26 -11.20 -24.47
N ASP A 88 13.52 -10.16 -24.81
CA ASP A 88 13.75 -8.77 -24.48
C ASP A 88 12.71 -8.24 -23.48
N TYR A 89 13.13 -7.25 -22.69
CA TYR A 89 12.27 -6.49 -21.79
C TYR A 89 12.33 -5.01 -22.16
N THR A 90 11.18 -4.43 -22.52
CA THR A 90 11.04 -2.99 -22.76
C THR A 90 10.40 -2.33 -21.53
N PRO A 91 11.15 -1.59 -20.69
CA PRO A 91 10.58 -0.93 -19.53
C PRO A 91 9.72 0.26 -19.95
N CYS A 92 8.43 0.25 -19.58
CA CYS A 92 7.51 1.33 -19.89
C CYS A 92 6.37 1.39 -18.86
N PRO A 93 5.99 2.58 -18.35
CA PRO A 93 4.75 2.76 -17.60
C PRO A 93 3.54 2.32 -18.42
N MET A 94 2.55 1.70 -17.79
CA MET A 94 1.37 1.19 -18.52
C MET A 94 0.53 2.29 -19.17
N SER A 95 0.59 3.52 -18.64
CA SER A 95 -0.01 4.70 -19.26
C SER A 95 0.64 5.10 -20.59
N GLU A 96 1.91 4.74 -20.83
CA GLU A 96 2.69 5.19 -21.99
C GLU A 96 2.76 4.16 -23.13
N VAL A 97 2.53 2.88 -22.84
CA VAL A 97 2.56 1.80 -23.86
C VAL A 97 1.65 2.12 -25.06
N PRO A 98 0.39 2.58 -24.89
CA PRO A 98 -0.44 3.01 -26.02
C PRO A 98 0.19 4.10 -26.90
N ALA A 99 0.93 5.04 -26.32
CA ALA A 99 1.60 6.09 -27.06
C ALA A 99 2.78 5.56 -27.89
N LEU A 100 3.50 4.54 -27.40
CA LEU A 100 4.55 3.86 -28.17
C LEU A 100 4.00 3.18 -29.42
N PHE A 101 2.82 2.56 -29.33
CA PHE A 101 2.13 1.95 -30.46
C PHE A 101 1.63 3.00 -31.45
N ARG A 102 0.91 4.03 -30.96
CA ARG A 102 0.38 5.11 -31.81
C ARG A 102 1.47 5.88 -32.55
N SER A 103 2.58 6.17 -31.87
CA SER A 103 3.71 6.90 -32.47
C SER A 103 4.62 6.02 -33.33
N ARG A 104 4.35 4.72 -33.42
CA ARG A 104 5.19 3.73 -34.12
C ARG A 104 6.65 3.75 -33.67
N ARG A 105 6.91 4.09 -32.40
CA ARG A 105 8.20 3.77 -31.75
C ARG A 105 8.30 2.26 -31.54
N VAL A 106 7.16 1.64 -31.24
CA VAL A 106 6.95 0.20 -31.30
C VAL A 106 5.81 -0.05 -32.28
N PRO A 107 6.07 -0.12 -33.60
CA PRO A 107 5.07 -0.48 -34.60
C PRO A 107 4.49 -1.86 -34.31
N ILE A 108 3.20 -2.01 -34.56
CA ILE A 108 2.50 -3.29 -34.51
C ILE A 108 2.00 -3.55 -35.93
N ASP A 109 2.37 -4.68 -36.53
CA ASP A 109 1.92 -5.05 -37.87
C ASP A 109 0.69 -5.95 -37.81
N VAL A 110 0.69 -6.89 -36.87
CA VAL A 110 -0.39 -7.86 -36.67
C VAL A 110 -0.80 -7.84 -35.20
N ALA A 111 -2.09 -7.80 -34.90
CA ALA A 111 -2.61 -7.97 -33.54
C ALA A 111 -3.44 -9.25 -33.44
N LEU A 112 -2.98 -10.17 -32.58
CA LEU A 112 -3.71 -11.37 -32.19
C LEU A 112 -4.48 -11.08 -30.91
N ILE A 113 -5.81 -11.11 -30.98
CA ILE A 113 -6.70 -10.74 -29.88
C ILE A 113 -7.73 -11.84 -29.60
N GLN A 114 -8.38 -11.78 -28.43
CA GLN A 114 -9.52 -12.62 -28.12
C GLN A 114 -10.74 -11.75 -27.85
N VAL A 115 -11.90 -12.13 -28.39
CA VAL A 115 -13.15 -11.35 -28.29
C VAL A 115 -14.34 -12.26 -28.06
N SER A 116 -15.45 -11.69 -27.60
CA SER A 116 -16.77 -12.34 -27.63
C SER A 116 -17.34 -12.40 -29.06
N PRO A 117 -18.34 -13.25 -29.31
CA PRO A 117 -19.10 -13.22 -30.56
C PRO A 117 -19.73 -11.84 -30.83
N PRO A 118 -19.98 -11.49 -32.10
CA PRO A 118 -20.68 -10.27 -32.44
C PRO A 118 -22.11 -10.28 -31.88
N ASP A 119 -22.59 -9.12 -31.44
CA ASP A 119 -24.01 -8.92 -31.16
C ASP A 119 -24.80 -8.57 -32.43
N GLU A 120 -26.11 -8.35 -32.25
CA GLU A 120 -27.04 -7.96 -33.32
C GLU A 120 -26.62 -6.66 -34.03
N ALA A 121 -25.88 -5.78 -33.36
CA ALA A 121 -25.35 -4.55 -33.95
C ALA A 121 -23.99 -4.74 -34.66
N GLY A 122 -23.51 -5.98 -34.77
CA GLY A 122 -22.25 -6.31 -35.44
C GLY A 122 -21.01 -5.90 -34.64
N ASN A 123 -21.10 -5.84 -33.32
CA ASN A 123 -19.95 -5.55 -32.45
C ASN A 123 -19.53 -6.79 -31.66
N CYS A 124 -18.25 -7.11 -31.68
CA CYS A 124 -17.65 -7.97 -30.67
C CYS A 124 -17.34 -7.14 -29.41
N SER A 125 -16.98 -7.79 -28.31
CA SER A 125 -16.39 -7.14 -27.12
C SER A 125 -15.01 -7.73 -26.84
N LEU A 126 -14.04 -6.86 -26.51
CA LEU A 126 -12.70 -7.20 -26.02
C LEU A 126 -12.74 -7.94 -24.67
N GLY A 127 -13.87 -7.86 -23.97
CA GLY A 127 -14.15 -8.60 -22.75
C GLY A 127 -13.26 -8.18 -21.60
N VAL A 128 -12.39 -9.07 -21.15
CA VAL A 128 -11.62 -8.86 -19.92
C VAL A 128 -10.38 -7.98 -20.08
N SER A 129 -9.97 -7.62 -21.30
CA SER A 129 -8.75 -6.82 -21.53
C SER A 129 -8.98 -5.73 -22.59
N VAL A 130 -9.11 -4.48 -22.15
CA VAL A 130 -9.11 -3.31 -23.04
C VAL A 130 -7.70 -2.71 -23.10
N ASP A 131 -7.16 -2.38 -21.92
CA ASP A 131 -5.76 -2.05 -21.65
C ASP A 131 -4.95 -1.47 -22.82
N VAL A 132 -3.83 -2.09 -23.17
CA VAL A 132 -3.01 -1.74 -24.34
C VAL A 132 -3.53 -2.44 -25.60
N VAL A 133 -4.37 -3.47 -25.47
CA VAL A 133 -4.99 -4.22 -26.58
C VAL A 133 -5.73 -3.27 -27.52
N ARG A 134 -6.49 -2.31 -26.98
CA ARG A 134 -7.19 -1.31 -27.78
C ARG A 134 -6.23 -0.51 -28.66
N ALA A 135 -5.09 -0.10 -28.11
CA ALA A 135 -4.09 0.66 -28.84
C ALA A 135 -3.39 -0.19 -29.90
N ALA A 136 -3.11 -1.46 -29.60
CA ALA A 136 -2.54 -2.41 -30.56
C ALA A 136 -3.49 -2.65 -31.75
N ILE A 137 -4.79 -2.82 -31.52
CA ILE A 137 -5.81 -2.95 -32.58
C ILE A 137 -5.86 -1.71 -33.48
N ASN A 138 -5.68 -0.52 -32.90
CA ASN A 138 -5.70 0.73 -33.65
C ASN A 138 -4.41 0.94 -34.47
N ALA A 139 -3.27 0.45 -33.96
CA ALA A 139 -1.97 0.56 -34.62
C ALA A 139 -1.72 -0.54 -35.67
N ALA A 140 -2.30 -1.73 -35.48
CA ALA A 140 -2.09 -2.89 -36.32
C ALA A 140 -2.62 -2.71 -37.75
N ARG A 141 -1.85 -3.20 -38.72
CA ARG A 141 -2.28 -3.32 -40.12
C ARG A 141 -3.27 -4.47 -40.30
N VAL A 142 -3.08 -5.56 -39.56
CA VAL A 142 -3.93 -6.76 -39.61
C VAL A 142 -4.38 -7.12 -38.18
N VAL A 143 -5.67 -7.33 -37.98
CA VAL A 143 -6.26 -7.76 -36.72
C VAL A 143 -6.88 -9.13 -36.91
N ILE A 144 -6.39 -10.11 -36.15
CA ILE A 144 -6.86 -11.50 -36.18
C ILE A 144 -7.44 -11.83 -34.80
N ALA A 145 -8.70 -12.25 -34.77
CA ALA A 145 -9.43 -12.45 -33.53
C ALA A 145 -9.79 -13.92 -33.27
N GLN A 146 -9.43 -14.42 -32.08
CA GLN A 146 -10.04 -15.61 -31.52
C GLN A 146 -11.41 -15.24 -30.95
N VAL A 147 -12.48 -15.73 -31.57
CA VAL A 147 -13.85 -15.51 -31.09
C VAL A 147 -14.19 -16.62 -30.10
N ASN A 148 -14.42 -16.24 -28.85
CA ASN A 148 -14.72 -17.16 -27.76
C ASN A 148 -16.09 -16.84 -27.14
N PRO A 149 -17.11 -17.71 -27.29
CA PRO A 149 -18.42 -17.53 -26.66
C PRO A 149 -18.42 -17.41 -25.13
N LEU A 150 -17.32 -17.79 -24.47
CA LEU A 150 -17.16 -17.65 -23.02
C LEU A 150 -16.48 -16.33 -22.60
N MET A 151 -16.09 -15.49 -23.55
CA MET A 151 -15.56 -14.15 -23.26
C MET A 151 -16.70 -13.21 -22.81
N PRO A 152 -16.61 -12.59 -21.62
CA PRO A 152 -17.61 -11.62 -21.16
C PRO A 152 -17.77 -10.43 -22.11
N ARG A 153 -18.97 -9.84 -22.13
CA ARG A 153 -19.24 -8.54 -22.77
C ARG A 153 -19.25 -7.46 -21.71
N THR A 154 -18.14 -6.72 -21.59
CA THR A 154 -17.95 -5.66 -20.58
C THR A 154 -18.37 -4.30 -21.14
N GLY A 155 -18.65 -3.31 -20.29
CA GLY A 155 -18.95 -1.94 -20.71
C GLY A 155 -17.70 -1.09 -20.99
N GLY A 156 -17.91 0.19 -21.32
CA GLY A 156 -16.83 1.13 -21.62
C GLY A 156 -16.30 1.01 -23.06
N ASP A 157 -14.99 1.20 -23.22
CA ASP A 157 -14.30 1.11 -24.51
C ASP A 157 -13.91 -0.34 -24.84
N SER A 158 -14.81 -1.30 -24.62
CA SER A 158 -14.62 -2.72 -24.94
C SER A 158 -15.20 -3.11 -26.30
N LEU A 159 -16.12 -2.31 -26.87
CA LEU A 159 -16.83 -2.63 -28.10
C LEU A 159 -15.91 -2.56 -29.33
N LEU A 160 -15.93 -3.60 -30.16
CA LEU A 160 -15.11 -3.69 -31.37
C LEU A 160 -16.01 -4.07 -32.56
N PRO A 161 -16.26 -3.15 -33.51
CA PRO A 161 -17.00 -3.47 -34.73
C PRO A 161 -16.32 -4.59 -35.53
N VAL A 162 -17.08 -5.56 -36.04
CA VAL A 162 -16.53 -6.69 -36.83
C VAL A 162 -15.73 -6.24 -38.06
N LYS A 163 -15.99 -5.03 -38.58
CA LYS A 163 -15.22 -4.43 -39.68
C LYS A 163 -13.78 -4.06 -39.32
N ARG A 164 -13.43 -4.06 -38.02
CA ARG A 164 -12.05 -3.87 -37.53
C ARG A 164 -11.30 -5.20 -37.39
N ILE A 165 -11.93 -6.33 -37.70
CA ILE A 165 -11.34 -7.67 -37.64
C ILE A 165 -11.20 -8.19 -39.07
N ASP A 166 -9.95 -8.41 -39.50
CA ASP A 166 -9.63 -8.90 -40.85
C ASP A 166 -9.87 -10.40 -40.96
N ARG A 167 -9.43 -11.16 -39.94
CA ARG A 167 -9.57 -12.62 -39.86
C ARG A 167 -10.08 -13.06 -38.50
N PHE A 168 -10.85 -14.15 -38.45
CA PHE A 168 -11.28 -14.72 -37.17
C PHE A 168 -11.17 -16.24 -37.10
N PHE A 169 -11.01 -16.72 -35.87
CA PHE A 169 -10.93 -18.12 -35.51
C PHE A 169 -11.90 -18.40 -34.35
N MET A 170 -12.93 -19.21 -34.57
CA MET A 170 -13.91 -19.54 -33.53
C MET A 170 -13.34 -20.63 -32.61
N HIS A 171 -13.24 -20.35 -31.32
CA HIS A 171 -12.75 -21.32 -30.34
C HIS A 171 -13.35 -21.10 -28.97
N ARG A 172 -14.15 -22.07 -28.52
CA ARG A 172 -14.79 -22.06 -27.20
C ARG A 172 -13.83 -22.64 -26.17
N VAL A 173 -13.34 -21.80 -25.26
CA VAL A 173 -12.42 -22.20 -24.19
C VAL A 173 -12.68 -21.40 -22.92
N ALA A 174 -12.51 -22.02 -21.76
CA ALA A 174 -12.59 -21.29 -20.50
C ALA A 174 -11.43 -20.29 -20.41
N LEU A 175 -11.70 -19.07 -19.94
CA LEU A 175 -10.65 -18.10 -19.65
C LEU A 175 -9.77 -18.62 -18.49
N PRO A 176 -8.45 -18.42 -18.54
CA PRO A 176 -7.55 -18.81 -17.47
C PRO A 176 -7.90 -18.07 -16.17
N GLU A 177 -7.77 -18.78 -15.05
CA GLU A 177 -8.07 -18.25 -13.71
C GLU A 177 -6.79 -17.95 -12.92
N CYS A 178 -6.83 -16.94 -12.06
CA CYS A 178 -5.76 -16.70 -11.10
C CYS A 178 -5.83 -17.68 -9.92
N VAL A 179 -4.66 -18.04 -9.38
CA VAL A 179 -4.60 -18.85 -8.15
C VAL A 179 -5.20 -18.06 -6.99
N LYS A 180 -6.09 -18.70 -6.23
CA LYS A 180 -6.73 -18.08 -5.07
C LYS A 180 -5.68 -17.80 -4.00
N PHE A 181 -5.55 -16.53 -3.62
CA PHE A 181 -4.70 -16.09 -2.53
C PHE A 181 -5.38 -16.21 -1.16
N VAL A 182 -4.63 -16.65 -0.16
CA VAL A 182 -4.98 -16.65 1.27
C VAL A 182 -3.90 -15.87 2.02
N PRO A 183 -4.22 -14.75 2.69
CA PRO A 183 -3.25 -14.00 3.47
C PRO A 183 -2.62 -14.81 4.60
N ASP A 184 -1.32 -14.61 4.83
CA ASP A 184 -0.64 -15.03 6.05
C ASP A 184 -0.80 -13.99 7.17
N ASP A 185 -0.35 -14.32 8.39
CA ASP A 185 -0.45 -13.42 9.55
C ASP A 185 0.24 -12.06 9.34
N ARG A 186 1.31 -12.02 8.53
CA ARG A 186 2.03 -10.78 8.22
C ARG A 186 1.15 -9.89 7.34
N GLN A 187 0.58 -10.47 6.30
CA GLN A 187 -0.32 -9.79 5.36
C GLN A 187 -1.62 -9.34 6.03
N ASP A 188 -2.17 -10.12 6.96
CA ASP A 188 -3.32 -9.72 7.77
C ASP A 188 -3.00 -8.53 8.70
N ARG A 189 -1.81 -8.49 9.29
CA ARG A 189 -1.35 -7.31 10.04
C ARG A 189 -1.20 -6.09 9.13
N ILE A 190 -0.58 -6.26 7.95
CA ILE A 190 -0.45 -5.19 6.96
C ILE A 190 -1.82 -4.65 6.55
N GLY A 191 -2.78 -5.53 6.27
CA GLY A 191 -4.14 -5.16 5.91
C GLY A 191 -4.83 -4.35 7.01
N ARG A 192 -4.69 -4.77 8.29
CA ARG A 192 -5.20 -4.02 9.44
C ARG A 192 -4.56 -2.64 9.59
N TYR A 193 -3.26 -2.50 9.39
CA TYR A 193 -2.59 -1.20 9.49
C TYR A 193 -2.95 -0.27 8.33
N ALA A 194 -2.94 -0.77 7.10
CA ALA A 194 -3.25 0.02 5.92
C ALA A 194 -4.73 0.43 5.89
N SER A 195 -5.66 -0.42 6.33
CA SER A 195 -7.08 -0.06 6.38
C SER A 195 -7.36 1.14 7.27
N GLN A 196 -6.56 1.36 8.33
CA GLN A 196 -6.69 2.53 9.21
C GLN A 196 -6.37 3.87 8.53
N LEU A 197 -5.63 3.83 7.42
CA LEU A 197 -5.36 5.00 6.59
C LEU A 197 -6.53 5.30 5.65
N ILE A 198 -7.43 4.35 5.43
CA ILE A 198 -8.50 4.46 4.45
C ILE A 198 -9.76 4.96 5.15
N GLU A 199 -10.44 5.90 4.52
CA GLU A 199 -11.67 6.53 5.00
C GLU A 199 -12.87 6.07 4.17
N ASP A 200 -14.05 6.13 4.77
CA ASP A 200 -15.31 5.93 4.04
C ASP A 200 -15.45 6.97 2.91
N GLY A 201 -15.92 6.53 1.75
CA GLY A 201 -15.96 7.38 0.55
C GLY A 201 -14.68 7.43 -0.27
N ALA A 202 -13.60 6.76 0.13
CA ALA A 202 -12.38 6.71 -0.65
C ALA A 202 -12.55 5.96 -1.99
N THR A 203 -11.79 6.36 -3.01
CA THR A 203 -11.73 5.66 -4.30
C THR A 203 -10.47 4.79 -4.34
N LEU A 204 -10.63 3.50 -4.61
CA LEU A 204 -9.57 2.51 -4.50
C LEU A 204 -8.92 2.19 -5.85
N GLN A 205 -7.59 2.10 -5.83
CA GLN A 205 -6.78 1.31 -6.74
C GLN A 205 -5.97 0.26 -5.98
N VAL A 206 -5.85 -0.94 -6.57
CA VAL A 206 -4.99 -2.01 -6.07
C VAL A 206 -4.01 -2.47 -7.14
N GLY A 207 -2.73 -2.59 -6.78
CA GLY A 207 -1.68 -3.13 -7.63
C GLY A 207 -1.67 -4.65 -7.65
N LEU A 208 -0.89 -5.23 -8.57
CA LEU A 208 -0.70 -6.68 -8.63
C LEU A 208 0.13 -7.18 -7.43
N GLY A 209 -0.41 -8.15 -6.68
CA GLY A 209 0.32 -8.88 -5.65
C GLY A 209 -0.52 -9.23 -4.42
N ASN A 210 -0.02 -10.19 -3.65
CA ASN A 210 -0.69 -10.74 -2.47
C ASN A 210 -0.88 -9.70 -1.35
N THR A 211 0.16 -8.92 -1.03
CA THR A 211 0.09 -7.92 0.05
C THR A 211 -0.90 -6.78 -0.25
N PRO A 212 -0.93 -6.17 -1.46
CA PRO A 212 -1.99 -5.24 -1.84
C PRO A 212 -3.40 -5.83 -1.72
N GLU A 213 -3.59 -7.10 -2.14
CA GLU A 213 -4.89 -7.76 -2.04
C GLU A 213 -5.34 -7.95 -0.57
N ALA A 214 -4.42 -8.25 0.35
CA ALA A 214 -4.71 -8.37 1.77
C ALA A 214 -5.27 -7.05 2.36
N VAL A 215 -4.80 -5.90 1.87
CA VAL A 215 -5.36 -4.59 2.26
C VAL A 215 -6.82 -4.48 1.83
N ILE A 216 -7.15 -4.81 0.58
CA ILE A 216 -8.52 -4.75 0.06
C ILE A 216 -9.45 -5.63 0.91
N ARG A 217 -9.00 -6.83 1.28
CA ARG A 217 -9.78 -7.75 2.12
C ARG A 217 -10.06 -7.20 3.52
N ALA A 218 -9.16 -6.38 4.07
CA ALA A 218 -9.34 -5.73 5.37
C ALA A 218 -10.35 -4.57 5.33
N LEU A 219 -10.86 -4.17 4.15
CA LEU A 219 -11.78 -3.04 4.01
C LEU A 219 -13.26 -3.37 4.20
N ARG A 220 -13.62 -4.61 4.53
CA ARG A 220 -15.02 -5.10 4.64
C ARG A 220 -15.95 -4.31 5.56
N LYS A 221 -15.42 -3.45 6.43
CA LYS A 221 -16.19 -2.64 7.38
C LYS A 221 -16.35 -1.17 6.96
N HIS A 222 -15.68 -0.75 5.89
CA HIS A 222 -15.81 0.59 5.35
C HIS A 222 -17.14 0.74 4.60
N LYS A 223 -17.48 1.96 4.23
CA LYS A 223 -18.71 2.29 3.53
C LYS A 223 -18.47 3.24 2.37
N HIS A 224 -19.33 3.13 1.36
CA HIS A 224 -19.39 4.04 0.23
C HIS A 224 -18.09 4.16 -0.57
N LEU A 225 -17.30 3.08 -0.60
CA LEU A 225 -16.05 3.08 -1.35
C LEU A 225 -16.31 3.12 -2.85
N GLY A 226 -15.36 3.67 -3.60
CA GLY A 226 -15.34 3.67 -5.07
C GLY A 226 -14.18 2.87 -5.65
N ILE A 227 -14.22 2.58 -6.94
CA ILE A 227 -13.15 1.89 -7.67
C ILE A 227 -12.76 2.67 -8.93
N HIS A 228 -11.46 2.95 -9.02
CA HIS A 228 -10.76 3.39 -10.23
C HIS A 228 -9.40 2.71 -10.22
N SER A 229 -9.26 1.56 -10.88
CA SER A 229 -8.08 0.70 -10.75
C SER A 229 -7.64 0.16 -12.10
N GLY A 230 -6.34 0.09 -12.39
CA GLY A 230 -5.87 -0.54 -13.64
C GLY A 230 -6.40 -1.97 -13.81
N MET A 231 -6.45 -2.73 -12.73
CA MET A 231 -6.96 -4.11 -12.67
C MET A 231 -8.19 -4.20 -11.76
N PHE A 232 -9.22 -4.92 -12.21
CA PHE A 232 -10.34 -5.39 -11.38
C PHE A 232 -10.20 -6.89 -11.10
N ASN A 233 -10.27 -7.29 -9.82
CA ASN A 233 -9.98 -8.66 -9.36
C ASN A 233 -11.04 -9.17 -8.38
N ASP A 234 -10.91 -10.43 -7.94
CA ASP A 234 -11.87 -11.06 -7.02
C ASP A 234 -12.03 -10.29 -5.70
N ALA A 235 -10.95 -9.74 -5.13
CA ALA A 235 -11.04 -9.02 -3.87
C ALA A 235 -11.88 -7.74 -3.99
N LEU A 236 -11.74 -7.00 -5.10
CA LEU A 236 -12.57 -5.83 -5.39
C LEU A 236 -14.03 -6.22 -5.67
N MET A 237 -14.28 -7.29 -6.43
CA MET A 237 -15.63 -7.82 -6.65
C MET A 237 -16.32 -8.17 -5.33
N GLU A 238 -15.63 -8.84 -4.41
CA GLU A 238 -16.22 -9.23 -3.13
C GLU A 238 -16.58 -8.02 -2.25
N LEU A 239 -15.85 -6.89 -2.34
CA LEU A 239 -16.25 -5.64 -1.68
C LEU A 239 -17.50 -5.00 -2.31
N VAL A 240 -17.66 -5.12 -3.64
CA VAL A 240 -18.87 -4.67 -4.33
C VAL A 240 -20.06 -5.52 -3.88
N ARG A 241 -19.90 -6.84 -3.90
CA ARG A 241 -20.97 -7.79 -3.50
C ARG A 241 -21.37 -7.65 -2.03
N SER A 242 -20.46 -7.22 -1.15
CA SER A 242 -20.79 -6.96 0.25
C SER A 242 -21.45 -5.61 0.49
N GLY A 243 -21.64 -4.77 -0.54
CA GLY A 243 -22.23 -3.44 -0.42
C GLY A 243 -21.29 -2.38 0.18
N VAL A 244 -20.01 -2.72 0.35
CA VAL A 244 -18.98 -1.79 0.86
C VAL A 244 -18.58 -0.79 -0.21
N VAL A 245 -18.48 -1.27 -1.46
CA VAL A 245 -18.24 -0.44 -2.64
C VAL A 245 -19.57 -0.22 -3.36
N ASP A 246 -19.94 1.04 -3.52
CA ASP A 246 -21.12 1.48 -4.28
C ASP A 246 -20.79 2.58 -5.31
N ASN A 247 -19.54 3.08 -5.32
CA ASN A 247 -19.08 4.17 -6.17
C ASN A 247 -19.86 5.50 -6.01
N SER A 248 -20.69 5.64 -4.97
CA SER A 248 -21.61 6.77 -4.78
C SER A 248 -20.88 8.08 -4.45
N ARG A 249 -19.68 7.99 -3.86
CA ARG A 249 -18.88 9.14 -3.41
C ARG A 249 -17.69 9.47 -4.32
N LYS A 250 -17.54 8.80 -5.44
CA LYS A 250 -16.51 9.17 -6.43
C LYS A 250 -16.85 10.54 -7.01
N THR A 251 -15.88 11.45 -7.01
CA THR A 251 -16.03 12.77 -7.65
C THR A 251 -15.78 12.72 -9.16
N TYR A 252 -15.20 11.63 -9.66
CA TYR A 252 -15.06 11.37 -11.09
C TYR A 252 -15.69 10.02 -11.46
N LYS A 253 -16.61 10.03 -12.43
CA LYS A 253 -17.40 8.85 -12.83
C LYS A 253 -18.14 8.20 -11.63
N PRO A 254 -19.04 8.93 -10.95
CA PRO A 254 -19.86 8.38 -9.86
C PRO A 254 -20.72 7.22 -10.34
N GLY A 255 -20.96 6.24 -9.46
CA GLY A 255 -21.76 5.05 -9.74
C GLY A 255 -21.09 4.01 -10.65
N LYS A 256 -19.91 4.30 -11.23
CA LYS A 256 -19.20 3.38 -12.12
C LYS A 256 -17.94 2.80 -11.48
N ILE A 257 -17.76 1.50 -11.63
CA ILE A 257 -16.48 0.80 -11.48
C ILE A 257 -15.66 1.09 -12.73
N ILE A 258 -14.50 1.72 -12.54
CA ILE A 258 -13.57 2.02 -13.64
C ILE A 258 -12.38 1.08 -13.55
N ALA A 259 -12.11 0.33 -14.62
CA ALA A 259 -10.89 -0.45 -14.75
C ALA A 259 -10.34 -0.50 -16.18
N SER A 260 -9.18 -1.14 -16.37
CA SER A 260 -8.57 -1.31 -17.69
C SER A 260 -8.58 -2.76 -18.17
N HIS A 261 -8.44 -3.70 -17.24
CA HIS A 261 -8.56 -5.13 -17.47
C HIS A 261 -9.04 -5.87 -16.21
N VAL A 262 -9.40 -7.13 -16.38
CA VAL A 262 -9.95 -8.04 -15.37
C VAL A 262 -9.13 -9.31 -15.32
N MET A 263 -8.70 -9.72 -14.12
CA MET A 263 -8.00 -10.98 -13.88
C MET A 263 -8.46 -11.58 -12.56
N GLY A 264 -8.80 -12.86 -12.57
CA GLY A 264 -9.32 -13.50 -11.37
C GLY A 264 -9.96 -14.86 -11.64
N SER A 265 -11.01 -15.17 -10.89
CA SER A 265 -11.75 -16.42 -11.03
C SER A 265 -12.84 -16.36 -12.12
N ARG A 266 -13.39 -17.54 -12.46
CA ARG A 266 -14.59 -17.66 -13.29
C ARG A 266 -15.82 -17.00 -12.68
N LYS A 267 -15.87 -16.79 -11.36
CA LYS A 267 -16.96 -16.02 -10.72
C LYS A 267 -16.84 -14.54 -11.08
N LEU A 268 -15.62 -14.00 -11.06
CA LEU A 268 -15.33 -12.63 -11.48
C LEU A 268 -15.72 -12.39 -12.94
N TYR A 269 -15.31 -13.27 -13.85
CA TYR A 269 -15.64 -13.11 -15.28
C TYR A 269 -17.15 -13.10 -15.53
N ARG A 270 -17.91 -13.95 -14.81
CA ARG A 270 -19.39 -13.92 -14.86
C ARG A 270 -19.99 -12.66 -14.26
N PHE A 271 -19.40 -12.13 -13.18
CA PHE A 271 -19.85 -10.88 -12.56
C PHE A 271 -19.66 -9.67 -13.50
N CYS A 272 -18.61 -9.70 -14.33
CA CYS A 272 -18.33 -8.63 -15.29
C CYS A 272 -19.19 -8.67 -16.55
N ASP A 273 -19.74 -9.84 -16.91
CA ASP A 273 -20.54 -10.01 -18.14
C ASP A 273 -21.82 -9.18 -18.09
N LYS A 274 -21.97 -8.27 -19.06
CA LYS A 274 -23.11 -7.35 -19.22
C LYS A 274 -23.42 -6.52 -17.98
N ASN A 275 -22.45 -6.32 -17.09
CA ASN A 275 -22.61 -5.51 -15.90
C ASN A 275 -22.59 -4.02 -16.28
N PRO A 276 -23.71 -3.29 -16.13
CA PRO A 276 -23.79 -1.89 -16.56
C PRO A 276 -22.93 -0.96 -15.71
N ASP A 277 -22.55 -1.38 -14.49
CA ASP A 277 -21.78 -0.54 -13.57
C ASP A 277 -20.28 -0.61 -13.83
N LEU A 278 -19.81 -1.54 -14.67
CA LEU A 278 -18.41 -1.73 -15.02
C LEU A 278 -18.07 -1.13 -16.39
N GLU A 279 -17.16 -0.16 -16.40
CA GLU A 279 -16.56 0.38 -17.63
C GLU A 279 -15.07 0.00 -17.69
N LEU A 280 -14.67 -0.67 -18.78
CA LEU A 280 -13.26 -0.91 -19.09
C LEU A 280 -12.75 0.09 -20.12
N HIS A 281 -11.60 0.70 -19.85
CA HIS A 281 -10.99 1.73 -20.70
C HIS A 281 -9.51 1.42 -20.99
N PRO A 282 -8.92 2.03 -22.04
CA PRO A 282 -7.50 1.86 -22.37
C PRO A 282 -6.57 2.27 -21.22
N SER A 283 -5.38 1.67 -21.17
CA SER A 283 -4.46 1.88 -20.04
C SER A 283 -3.97 3.33 -19.93
N ASP A 284 -3.79 4.03 -21.05
CA ASP A 284 -3.42 5.46 -21.10
C ASP A 284 -4.56 6.39 -20.65
N TRP A 285 -5.79 5.89 -20.56
CA TRP A 285 -6.92 6.63 -19.99
C TRP A 285 -7.11 6.33 -18.51
N VAL A 286 -7.08 5.06 -18.12
CA VAL A 286 -7.29 4.63 -16.73
C VAL A 286 -6.13 5.04 -15.84
N ASN A 287 -4.91 4.91 -16.36
CA ASN A 287 -3.68 5.15 -15.60
C ASN A 287 -3.15 6.58 -15.77
N ASP A 288 -3.88 7.49 -16.43
CA ASP A 288 -3.46 8.89 -16.52
C ASP A 288 -3.53 9.56 -15.13
N PRO A 289 -2.39 10.02 -14.56
CA PRO A 289 -2.36 10.66 -13.24
C PRO A 289 -3.30 11.87 -13.13
N LEU A 290 -3.56 12.59 -14.22
CA LEU A 290 -4.46 13.76 -14.23
C LEU A 290 -5.93 13.36 -14.15
N ARG A 291 -6.30 12.17 -14.64
CA ARG A 291 -7.65 11.61 -14.48
C ARG A 291 -7.82 10.98 -13.11
N ILE A 292 -6.81 10.24 -12.65
CA ILE A 292 -6.81 9.63 -11.32
C ILE A 292 -7.03 10.69 -10.25
N SER A 293 -6.32 11.84 -10.34
CA SER A 293 -6.42 12.92 -9.36
C SER A 293 -7.76 13.66 -9.33
N LYS A 294 -8.68 13.40 -10.27
CA LYS A 294 -10.04 13.96 -10.24
C LYS A 294 -10.92 13.29 -9.19
N ASN A 295 -10.59 12.07 -8.77
CA ASN A 295 -11.23 11.43 -7.62
C ASN A 295 -10.65 12.02 -6.33
N GLU A 296 -11.46 12.64 -5.48
CA GLU A 296 -11.05 13.01 -4.12
C GLU A 296 -10.89 11.73 -3.26
N ARG A 297 -9.99 11.78 -2.28
CA ARG A 297 -9.64 10.61 -1.43
C ARG A 297 -9.26 9.39 -2.26
N MET A 298 -8.50 9.61 -3.34
CA MET A 298 -7.95 8.52 -4.14
C MET A 298 -6.88 7.77 -3.34
N VAL A 299 -7.04 6.46 -3.19
CA VAL A 299 -6.13 5.58 -2.46
C VAL A 299 -5.49 4.61 -3.44
N ALA A 300 -4.17 4.69 -3.59
CA ALA A 300 -3.39 3.80 -4.45
C ALA A 300 -2.57 2.83 -3.59
N ILE A 301 -2.91 1.53 -3.62
CA ILE A 301 -2.27 0.49 -2.80
C ILE A 301 -1.39 -0.38 -3.69
N ASN A 302 -0.07 -0.26 -3.55
CA ASN A 302 0.87 -0.98 -4.40
C ASN A 302 1.93 -1.74 -3.61
N GLY A 303 2.33 -2.89 -4.14
CA GLY A 303 3.38 -3.73 -3.56
C GLY A 303 4.78 -3.25 -3.95
N ALA A 304 5.77 -3.52 -3.11
CA ALA A 304 7.19 -3.33 -3.42
C ALA A 304 7.98 -4.63 -3.24
N ARG A 305 9.07 -4.78 -4.00
CA ARG A 305 10.08 -5.81 -3.70
C ARG A 305 11.00 -5.32 -2.61
N GLU A 306 11.53 -4.10 -2.77
CA GLU A 306 12.44 -3.48 -1.81
C GLU A 306 12.18 -1.98 -1.72
N ILE A 307 12.45 -1.41 -0.55
CA ILE A 307 12.45 0.04 -0.32
C ILE A 307 13.73 0.41 0.42
N ASP A 308 14.41 1.48 0.00
CA ASP A 308 15.61 1.95 0.71
C ASP A 308 15.25 2.89 1.87
N LEU A 309 16.22 3.20 2.72
CA LEU A 309 16.05 4.11 3.87
C LEU A 309 15.72 5.58 3.49
N THR A 310 15.81 5.94 2.20
CA THR A 310 15.40 7.26 1.70
C THR A 310 13.97 7.26 1.16
N GLY A 311 13.39 6.08 0.96
CA GLY A 311 12.04 5.87 0.43
C GLY A 311 11.97 5.62 -1.08
N GLN A 312 13.07 5.27 -1.74
CA GLN A 312 13.04 4.81 -3.13
C GLN A 312 12.46 3.39 -3.18
N VAL A 313 11.69 3.07 -4.23
CA VAL A 313 11.02 1.76 -4.34
C VAL A 313 11.49 1.02 -5.58
N VAL A 314 11.93 -0.22 -5.37
CA VAL A 314 12.22 -1.20 -6.42
C VAL A 314 11.08 -2.20 -6.47
N ARG A 315 10.56 -2.45 -7.68
CA ARG A 315 9.42 -3.36 -7.89
C ARG A 315 9.73 -4.44 -8.92
N ASP A 316 10.39 -4.08 -10.01
CA ASP A 316 10.52 -4.93 -11.20
C ASP A 316 11.85 -5.68 -11.29
N SER A 317 12.85 -5.35 -10.47
CA SER A 317 14.14 -6.05 -10.48
C SER A 317 14.72 -6.32 -9.08
N ARG A 318 15.84 -7.06 -9.04
CA ARG A 318 16.78 -7.14 -7.92
C ARG A 318 18.16 -7.38 -8.52
N GLY A 319 19.08 -6.45 -8.29
CA GLY A 319 20.31 -6.37 -9.05
C GLY A 319 19.99 -6.32 -10.55
N HIS A 320 20.74 -7.07 -11.35
CA HIS A 320 20.55 -7.17 -12.80
C HIS A 320 19.39 -8.08 -13.23
N ARG A 321 18.70 -8.74 -12.29
CA ARG A 321 17.63 -9.70 -12.59
C ARG A 321 16.25 -9.03 -12.57
N PHE A 322 15.51 -9.13 -13.67
CA PHE A 322 14.13 -8.63 -13.79
C PHE A 322 13.11 -9.67 -13.32
N TYR A 323 11.98 -9.25 -12.76
CA TYR A 323 10.92 -10.11 -12.22
C TYR A 323 9.52 -9.81 -12.75
N GLY A 324 9.32 -8.63 -13.35
CA GLY A 324 8.04 -8.17 -13.86
C GLY A 324 8.24 -6.99 -14.80
N GLY A 325 7.34 -6.01 -14.80
CA GLY A 325 7.55 -4.73 -15.46
C GLY A 325 7.33 -3.53 -14.54
N ILE A 326 7.63 -2.33 -15.04
CA ILE A 326 7.32 -1.05 -14.38
C ILE A 326 5.84 -0.97 -13.97
N GLY A 327 4.94 -1.41 -14.85
CA GLY A 327 3.51 -1.48 -14.55
C GLY A 327 2.85 -0.10 -14.40
N ALA A 328 1.77 -0.05 -13.62
CA ALA A 328 0.99 1.17 -13.36
C ALA A 328 1.27 1.77 -11.96
N LEU A 329 2.30 1.29 -11.25
CA LEU A 329 2.56 1.71 -9.87
C LEU A 329 2.81 3.21 -9.80
N GLN A 330 3.73 3.71 -10.63
CA GLN A 330 4.10 5.13 -10.64
C GLN A 330 2.93 6.04 -11.06
N ASP A 331 2.11 5.57 -12.01
CA ASP A 331 0.91 6.24 -12.50
C ASP A 331 -0.06 6.54 -11.34
N PHE A 332 -0.42 5.50 -10.58
CA PHE A 332 -1.39 5.61 -9.48
C PHE A 332 -0.82 6.29 -8.24
N ILE A 333 0.46 6.08 -7.92
CA ILE A 333 1.09 6.79 -6.79
C ILE A 333 1.09 8.30 -7.04
N ARG A 334 1.42 8.75 -8.27
CA ARG A 334 1.38 10.17 -8.62
C ARG A 334 -0.04 10.72 -8.70
N GLY A 335 -0.97 9.95 -9.28
CA GLY A 335 -2.38 10.33 -9.34
C GLY A 335 -2.99 10.51 -7.96
N ALA A 336 -2.76 9.56 -7.05
CA ALA A 336 -3.22 9.64 -5.66
C ALA A 336 -2.50 10.75 -4.88
N GLY A 337 -1.23 11.02 -5.16
CA GLY A 337 -0.49 12.11 -4.51
C GLY A 337 -0.98 13.51 -4.90
N ARG A 338 -1.61 13.63 -6.07
CA ARG A 338 -2.25 14.87 -6.57
C ARG A 338 -3.73 14.99 -6.21
N SER A 339 -4.37 13.88 -5.86
CA SER A 339 -5.75 13.87 -5.37
C SER A 339 -5.83 14.65 -4.05
N LYS A 340 -6.85 15.50 -3.92
CA LYS A 340 -7.21 16.07 -2.62
C LYS A 340 -7.50 14.95 -1.64
N ASP A 341 -6.86 15.01 -0.47
CA ASP A 341 -6.90 13.99 0.58
C ASP A 341 -6.54 12.57 0.10
N GLY A 342 -5.77 12.46 -0.99
CA GLY A 342 -5.35 11.19 -1.57
C GLY A 342 -4.22 10.53 -0.79
N ARG A 343 -4.15 9.19 -0.85
CA ARG A 343 -3.21 8.37 -0.08
C ARG A 343 -2.47 7.37 -0.98
N PRO A 344 -1.24 7.70 -1.41
CA PRO A 344 -0.31 6.75 -2.02
C PRO A 344 0.30 5.83 -0.96
N ILE A 345 -0.01 4.53 -1.02
CA ILE A 345 0.38 3.54 -0.01
C ILE A 345 1.23 2.44 -0.67
N ILE A 346 2.46 2.29 -0.19
CA ILE A 346 3.33 1.16 -0.51
C ILE A 346 3.21 0.12 0.61
N VAL A 347 2.98 -1.14 0.23
CA VAL A 347 2.87 -2.25 1.18
C VAL A 347 3.87 -3.36 0.85
N LEU A 348 4.53 -3.90 1.87
CA LEU A 348 5.47 -5.01 1.73
C LEU A 348 5.62 -5.75 3.06
N THR A 349 5.88 -7.06 3.01
CA THR A 349 6.38 -7.76 4.20
C THR A 349 7.79 -7.26 4.49
N SER A 350 8.19 -7.19 5.76
CA SER A 350 9.52 -6.71 6.12
C SER A 350 10.63 -7.64 5.67
N LEU A 351 10.32 -8.94 5.49
CA LEU A 351 11.24 -9.96 4.98
C LEU A 351 10.80 -10.54 3.63
N THR A 352 11.72 -11.12 2.89
CA THR A 352 11.46 -11.96 1.72
C THR A 352 10.59 -13.17 2.08
N ASP A 353 9.97 -13.80 1.06
CA ASP A 353 9.04 -14.91 1.29
C ASP A 353 9.72 -16.12 1.96
N ASP A 354 11.03 -16.32 1.71
CA ASP A 354 11.88 -17.31 2.37
C ASP A 354 12.33 -16.91 3.79
N GLY A 355 11.98 -15.70 4.26
CA GLY A 355 12.34 -15.16 5.56
C GLY A 355 13.81 -14.79 5.73
N LYS A 356 14.63 -14.85 4.67
CA LYS A 356 16.10 -14.73 4.78
C LYS A 356 16.67 -13.32 4.65
N ARG A 357 15.92 -12.38 4.09
CA ARG A 357 16.42 -11.03 3.77
C ARG A 357 15.39 -9.97 4.09
N SER A 358 15.86 -8.81 4.57
CA SER A 358 15.03 -7.62 4.71
C SER A 358 14.60 -7.07 3.35
N ARG A 359 13.38 -6.56 3.27
CA ARG A 359 12.87 -5.76 2.14
C ARG A 359 12.99 -4.25 2.37
N ILE A 360 13.31 -3.83 3.60
CA ILE A 360 13.78 -2.47 3.87
C ILE A 360 15.31 -2.55 3.90
N VAL A 361 15.98 -1.83 3.01
CA VAL A 361 17.42 -1.97 2.77
C VAL A 361 18.17 -0.66 2.96
N ALA A 362 19.42 -0.73 3.41
CA ALA A 362 20.30 0.44 3.42
C ALA A 362 20.72 0.83 2.00
N ASP A 363 20.95 -0.18 1.16
CA ASP A 363 21.31 -0.05 -0.25
C ASP A 363 20.57 -1.11 -1.06
N PHE A 364 20.24 -0.75 -2.29
CA PHE A 364 19.85 -1.75 -3.27
C PHE A 364 21.08 -2.51 -3.74
N GLU A 365 20.86 -3.76 -4.14
CA GLU A 365 21.85 -4.51 -4.92
C GLU A 365 22.18 -3.72 -6.21
N PRO A 366 23.47 -3.53 -6.56
CA PRO A 366 23.85 -2.82 -7.78
C PRO A 366 23.13 -3.35 -9.02
N GLY A 367 22.61 -2.45 -9.85
CA GLY A 367 21.78 -2.77 -11.01
C GLY A 367 20.27 -2.79 -10.75
N SER A 368 19.81 -2.68 -9.49
CA SER A 368 18.38 -2.61 -9.18
C SER A 368 17.71 -1.36 -9.77
N GLY A 369 16.56 -1.54 -10.41
CA GLY A 369 15.81 -0.48 -11.09
C GLY A 369 14.84 0.21 -10.14
N VAL A 370 15.08 1.50 -9.86
CA VAL A 370 14.16 2.32 -9.06
C VAL A 370 12.92 2.64 -9.88
N SER A 371 11.84 1.91 -9.61
CA SER A 371 10.54 2.09 -10.25
C SER A 371 9.75 3.29 -9.73
N THR A 372 10.02 3.76 -8.51
CA THR A 372 9.38 4.96 -7.95
C THR A 372 10.36 5.73 -7.09
N GLY A 373 10.51 7.02 -7.41
CA GLY A 373 11.45 7.90 -6.74
C GLY A 373 11.01 8.27 -5.33
N ARG A 374 11.98 8.63 -4.48
CA ARG A 374 11.74 8.99 -3.07
C ARG A 374 10.76 10.15 -2.86
N GLY A 375 10.58 11.01 -3.88
CA GLY A 375 9.64 12.13 -3.85
C GLY A 375 8.17 11.73 -4.00
N ASP A 376 7.88 10.57 -4.60
CA ASP A 376 6.54 10.13 -4.94
C ASP A 376 5.88 9.31 -3.79
N VAL A 377 6.66 8.79 -2.83
CA VAL A 377 6.15 7.88 -1.78
C VAL A 377 5.66 8.64 -0.55
N HIS A 378 4.43 8.37 -0.12
CA HIS A 378 3.80 9.02 1.04
C HIS A 378 3.72 8.11 2.27
N TYR A 379 3.19 6.90 2.11
CA TYR A 379 3.02 5.93 3.19
C TYR A 379 3.66 4.59 2.84
N VAL A 380 4.29 3.96 3.82
CA VAL A 380 4.88 2.61 3.72
C VAL A 380 4.32 1.77 4.86
N VAL A 381 3.87 0.55 4.56
CA VAL A 381 3.26 -0.34 5.56
C VAL A 381 3.90 -1.72 5.51
N THR A 382 4.35 -2.19 6.67
CA THR A 382 4.76 -3.57 6.91
C THR A 382 3.91 -4.20 8.01
N GLU A 383 4.14 -5.47 8.31
CA GLU A 383 3.52 -6.18 9.42
C GLU A 383 3.90 -5.62 10.79
N TYR A 384 4.88 -4.70 10.84
CA TYR A 384 5.24 -3.94 12.03
C TYR A 384 4.50 -2.61 12.11
N GLY A 385 4.02 -2.05 10.99
CA GLY A 385 3.04 -0.96 10.96
C GLY A 385 3.33 0.11 9.92
N VAL A 386 2.88 1.34 10.17
CA VAL A 386 2.87 2.43 9.17
C VAL A 386 4.02 3.42 9.39
N ALA A 387 4.72 3.77 8.31
CA ALA A 387 5.61 4.92 8.21
C ALA A 387 5.02 5.93 7.20
N SER A 388 4.68 7.12 7.68
CA SER A 388 4.42 8.28 6.81
C SER A 388 5.75 8.99 6.56
N ILE A 389 6.11 9.20 5.29
CA ILE A 389 7.41 9.76 4.87
C ILE A 389 7.29 10.99 3.96
N TYR A 390 6.08 11.37 3.56
CA TYR A 390 5.83 12.62 2.85
C TYR A 390 6.22 13.85 3.70
N GLY A 391 6.83 14.86 3.07
CA GLY A 391 7.26 16.10 3.73
C GLY A 391 8.38 15.94 4.79
N ARG A 392 9.02 14.78 4.87
CA ARG A 392 10.06 14.47 5.88
C ARG A 392 11.47 14.45 5.28
N SER A 393 12.42 14.93 6.06
CA SER A 393 13.87 14.87 5.77
C SER A 393 14.39 13.43 5.72
N ILE A 394 15.53 13.19 5.07
CA ILE A 394 16.15 11.84 4.99
C ILE A 394 16.31 11.22 6.38
N ARG A 395 16.81 11.99 7.35
CA ARG A 395 16.93 11.55 8.75
C ARG A 395 15.61 11.05 9.33
N GLU A 396 14.53 11.81 9.16
CA GLU A 396 13.19 11.43 9.65
C GLU A 396 12.65 10.20 8.91
N ARG A 397 12.91 10.09 7.60
CA ARG A 397 12.51 8.93 6.80
C ARG A 397 13.22 7.66 7.27
N VAL A 398 14.54 7.71 7.44
CA VAL A 398 15.34 6.59 7.98
C VAL A 398 14.74 6.13 9.30
N ALA A 399 14.55 7.05 10.25
CA ALA A 399 14.02 6.72 11.58
C ALA A 399 12.64 6.01 11.50
N ARG A 400 11.74 6.49 10.63
CA ARG A 400 10.40 5.90 10.45
C ARG A 400 10.42 4.55 9.73
N LEU A 401 11.30 4.39 8.74
CA LEU A 401 11.40 3.14 7.98
C LEU A 401 12.04 2.03 8.81
N VAL A 402 13.07 2.34 9.59
CA VAL A 402 13.68 1.38 10.54
C VAL A 402 12.66 0.90 11.58
N GLU A 403 11.78 1.77 12.06
CA GLU A 403 10.72 1.41 13.02
C GLU A 403 9.75 0.34 12.50
N ILE A 404 9.51 0.31 11.18
CA ILE A 404 8.64 -0.67 10.53
C ILE A 404 9.44 -1.79 9.86
N ALA A 405 10.77 -1.81 9.98
CA ALA A 405 11.60 -2.94 9.57
C ALA A 405 11.51 -4.10 10.56
N HIS A 406 11.89 -5.29 10.09
CA HIS A 406 12.04 -6.46 10.93
C HIS A 406 13.06 -6.17 12.05
N PRO A 407 12.77 -6.51 13.32
CA PRO A 407 13.64 -6.23 14.47
C PRO A 407 15.11 -6.60 14.23
N ASP A 408 15.37 -7.79 13.70
CA ASP A 408 16.71 -8.34 13.47
C ASP A 408 17.57 -7.51 12.49
N TYR A 409 16.95 -6.66 11.68
CA TYR A 409 17.66 -5.82 10.70
C TYR A 409 17.73 -4.35 11.11
N ARG A 410 17.11 -3.94 12.22
CA ARG A 410 17.07 -2.52 12.60
C ARG A 410 18.45 -1.97 12.90
N GLU A 411 19.29 -2.74 13.58
CA GLU A 411 20.65 -2.34 13.93
C GLU A 411 21.51 -2.12 12.68
N SER A 412 21.58 -3.09 11.77
CA SER A 412 22.35 -2.96 10.53
C SER A 412 21.84 -1.83 9.61
N LEU A 413 20.52 -1.57 9.60
CA LEU A 413 19.95 -0.42 8.89
C LEU A 413 20.37 0.93 9.51
N LEU A 414 20.41 1.00 10.84
CA LEU A 414 20.90 2.20 11.55
C LEU A 414 22.38 2.42 11.29
N GLU A 415 23.21 1.38 11.38
CA GLU A 415 24.64 1.45 11.07
C GLU A 415 24.85 1.95 9.64
N GLY A 416 24.11 1.41 8.67
CA GLY A 416 24.15 1.86 7.28
C GLY A 416 23.79 3.33 7.12
N ALA A 417 22.79 3.83 7.84
CA ALA A 417 22.43 5.25 7.81
C ALA A 417 23.45 6.15 8.51
N GLN A 418 24.03 5.71 9.63
CA GLN A 418 25.05 6.46 10.37
C GLN A 418 26.36 6.54 9.60
N ALA A 419 26.77 5.46 8.92
CA ALA A 419 27.94 5.44 8.05
C ALA A 419 27.86 6.49 6.92
N ARG A 420 26.64 6.84 6.49
CA ARG A 420 26.36 7.86 5.47
C ARG A 420 26.11 9.26 6.03
N GLY A 421 26.18 9.44 7.35
CA GLY A 421 25.90 10.70 8.02
C GLY A 421 24.43 11.13 8.01
N TRP A 422 23.50 10.21 7.75
CA TRP A 422 22.05 10.52 7.71
C TRP A 422 21.42 10.54 9.10
N LEU A 423 21.99 9.81 10.05
CA LEU A 423 21.59 9.78 11.46
C LEU A 423 22.75 10.16 12.38
N PRO A 424 22.49 10.89 13.48
CA PRO A 424 23.48 11.09 14.53
C PRO A 424 23.89 9.76 15.19
N ARG A 425 25.14 9.65 15.65
CA ARG A 425 25.66 8.44 16.31
C ARG A 425 24.93 8.04 17.58
N PHE A 426 24.36 9.01 18.30
CA PHE A 426 23.57 8.73 19.52
C PHE A 426 22.20 8.11 19.23
N PHE A 427 21.74 8.14 17.97
CA PHE A 427 20.43 7.62 17.60
C PHE A 427 20.50 6.10 17.51
N THR A 428 19.79 5.41 18.40
CA THR A 428 19.62 3.96 18.41
C THR A 428 18.13 3.62 18.47
N MET A 429 17.80 2.33 18.35
CA MET A 429 16.45 1.82 18.55
C MET A 429 16.44 0.97 19.83
N PRO A 430 16.02 1.51 20.99
CA PRO A 430 15.93 0.74 22.22
C PRO A 430 14.99 -0.45 22.08
N GLY A 431 15.27 -1.51 22.86
CA GLY A 431 14.78 -2.87 22.68
C GLY A 431 13.27 -3.06 22.48
N GLY A 432 12.94 -4.17 21.82
CA GLY A 432 11.58 -4.74 21.72
C GLY A 432 10.97 -4.68 20.31
N THR A 433 10.53 -5.85 19.83
CA THR A 433 9.42 -5.98 18.87
C THR A 433 8.31 -5.01 19.27
N ARG A 434 7.65 -4.35 18.31
CA ARG A 434 6.47 -3.51 18.60
C ARG A 434 5.49 -4.33 19.44
N SER A 435 5.49 -4.09 20.75
CA SER A 435 4.76 -4.87 21.73
C SER A 435 3.29 -4.48 21.67
N GLY A 436 2.56 -5.16 20.78
CA GLY A 436 1.12 -5.47 20.89
C GLY A 436 0.12 -4.31 21.03
N VAL A 437 0.52 -3.05 20.93
CA VAL A 437 -0.43 -1.93 20.88
C VAL A 437 -0.50 -1.42 19.46
N GLU A 438 -1.59 -1.82 18.81
CA GLU A 438 -2.05 -1.26 17.56
C GLU A 438 -2.35 0.23 17.78
N SER A 439 -2.03 1.05 16.78
CA SER A 439 -2.43 2.46 16.79
C SER A 439 -3.95 2.55 16.77
N GLU A 440 -4.56 3.28 17.70
CA GLU A 440 -6.03 3.38 17.81
C GLU A 440 -6.50 4.82 17.72
N TRP A 441 -7.64 5.05 17.05
CA TRP A 441 -8.32 6.35 17.08
C TRP A 441 -9.20 6.46 18.32
N ILE A 442 -9.02 7.56 19.04
CA ILE A 442 -9.76 7.89 20.26
C ILE A 442 -10.44 9.23 20.06
N THR A 443 -11.75 9.27 20.30
CA THR A 443 -12.53 10.51 20.28
C THR A 443 -12.67 11.04 21.70
N PHE A 444 -12.29 12.30 21.86
CA PHE A 444 -12.50 13.10 23.07
C PHE A 444 -13.46 14.24 22.74
N SER A 445 -13.97 14.95 23.75
CA SER A 445 -14.84 16.11 23.55
C SER A 445 -14.20 17.25 22.73
N CYS A 446 -12.87 17.32 22.69
CA CYS A 446 -12.12 18.31 21.92
C CYS A 446 -11.69 17.84 20.53
N GLY A 447 -12.05 16.63 20.11
CA GLY A 447 -11.72 16.09 18.80
C GLY A 447 -11.14 14.68 18.84
N ARG A 448 -10.60 14.27 17.69
CA ARG A 448 -10.12 12.91 17.44
C ARG A 448 -8.59 12.86 17.45
N PHE A 449 -8.03 11.88 18.15
CA PHE A 449 -6.59 11.72 18.35
C PHE A 449 -6.17 10.28 18.18
N ARG A 450 -4.96 10.07 17.65
CA ARG A 450 -4.34 8.76 17.52
C ARG A 450 -3.54 8.42 18.76
N LEU A 451 -3.92 7.33 19.44
CA LEU A 451 -3.13 6.73 20.51
C LEU A 451 -2.11 5.77 19.90
N ARG A 452 -0.82 5.98 20.20
CA ARG A 452 0.24 5.02 19.87
C ARG A 452 1.45 5.17 20.80
N PRO A 453 2.33 4.16 20.87
CA PRO A 453 3.62 4.32 21.53
C PRO A 453 4.46 5.45 20.91
N LEU A 454 5.27 6.10 21.74
CA LEU A 454 6.36 6.98 21.28
C LEU A 454 7.52 6.14 20.75
N TYR A 455 8.13 6.60 19.67
CA TYR A 455 9.32 6.00 19.09
C TYR A 455 10.45 7.04 18.92
N PRO A 456 11.72 6.61 18.76
CA PRO A 456 12.84 7.52 18.51
C PRO A 456 12.60 8.54 17.39
N SER A 457 11.87 8.17 16.33
CA SER A 457 11.54 9.10 15.25
C SER A 457 10.58 10.23 15.66
N ASP A 458 9.97 10.19 16.84
CA ASP A 458 9.11 11.25 17.38
C ASP A 458 9.89 12.36 18.07
N MET A 459 11.23 12.32 18.07
CA MET A 459 12.07 13.36 18.70
C MET A 459 11.69 14.78 18.24
N ARG A 460 11.34 14.97 16.95
CA ARG A 460 10.95 16.28 16.43
C ARG A 460 9.56 16.69 16.91
N ALA A 461 8.62 15.74 16.94
CA ALA A 461 7.28 15.97 17.50
C ALA A 461 7.36 16.33 18.99
N LEU A 462 8.24 15.68 19.74
CA LEU A 462 8.48 15.97 21.16
C LEU A 462 9.13 17.34 21.35
N GLN A 463 10.09 17.73 20.49
CA GLN A 463 10.64 19.10 20.51
C GLN A 463 9.56 20.15 20.24
N SER A 464 8.79 19.98 19.15
CA SER A 464 7.71 20.91 18.82
C SER A 464 6.66 20.98 19.91
N PHE A 465 6.33 19.84 20.52
CA PHE A 465 5.46 19.76 21.69
C PHE A 465 6.05 20.56 22.85
N PHE A 466 7.31 20.33 23.23
CA PHE A 466 7.95 21.08 24.31
C PHE A 466 7.91 22.60 24.11
N TYR A 467 8.26 23.08 22.92
CA TYR A 467 8.28 24.53 22.62
C TYR A 467 6.90 25.14 22.40
N SER A 468 5.84 24.34 22.31
CA SER A 468 4.47 24.85 22.19
C SER A 468 3.81 25.11 23.55
N HIS A 469 4.45 24.70 24.65
CA HIS A 469 3.91 24.85 26.00
C HIS A 469 4.16 26.24 26.56
N ASP A 470 3.30 26.65 27.50
CA ASP A 470 3.58 27.81 28.35
C ASP A 470 4.67 27.50 29.40
N GLU A 471 5.27 28.55 29.97
CA GLU A 471 6.31 28.42 31.01
C GLU A 471 5.81 27.65 32.23
N GLU A 472 4.53 27.81 32.58
CA GLU A 472 3.92 27.11 33.71
C GLU A 472 4.00 25.60 33.51
N THR A 473 3.65 25.10 32.33
CA THR A 473 3.62 23.66 32.05
C THR A 473 5.01 23.06 31.98
N VAL A 474 5.97 23.79 31.41
CA VAL A 474 7.38 23.38 31.42
C VAL A 474 7.86 23.27 32.86
N ARG A 475 7.62 24.28 33.70
CA ARG A 475 8.00 24.27 35.11
C ARG A 475 7.36 23.11 35.87
N LEU A 476 6.03 22.93 35.70
CA LEU A 476 5.27 21.89 36.39
C LEU A 476 5.69 20.46 35.98
N ARG A 477 6.26 20.28 34.79
CA ARG A 477 6.72 18.96 34.32
C ARG A 477 8.18 18.67 34.66
N TYR A 478 9.06 19.64 34.50
CA TYR A 478 10.51 19.41 34.57
C TYR A 478 11.14 19.86 35.90
N GLY A 479 10.37 20.47 36.80
CA GLY A 479 10.85 20.91 38.11
C GLY A 479 11.59 22.26 38.09
N TYR A 480 12.09 22.67 36.93
CA TYR A 480 12.79 23.95 36.72
C TYR A 480 12.52 24.49 35.31
N HIS A 481 12.85 25.76 35.09
CA HIS A 481 12.73 26.37 33.77
C HIS A 481 13.80 25.79 32.84
N ARG A 482 13.36 24.93 31.91
CA ARG A 482 14.23 24.37 30.88
C ARG A 482 14.10 25.23 29.63
N GLU A 483 15.17 25.92 29.24
CA GLU A 483 15.13 26.80 28.06
C GLU A 483 15.25 26.05 26.73
N ARG A 484 15.92 24.88 26.73
CA ARG A 484 16.30 24.17 25.50
C ARG A 484 15.96 22.68 25.54
N MET A 485 15.38 22.23 24.43
CA MET A 485 15.18 20.82 24.11
C MET A 485 16.11 20.41 22.95
N THR A 486 17.35 20.04 23.27
CA THR A 486 18.34 19.57 22.28
C THR A 486 17.87 18.28 21.59
N GLY A 487 18.45 17.96 20.43
CA GLY A 487 18.12 16.71 19.71
C GLY A 487 18.37 15.46 20.55
N GLU A 488 19.49 15.42 21.28
CA GLU A 488 19.83 14.30 22.17
C GLU A 488 18.87 14.20 23.36
N SER A 489 18.46 15.34 23.94
CA SER A 489 17.47 15.37 25.02
C SER A 489 16.11 14.83 24.57
N ALA A 490 15.65 15.30 23.40
CA ALA A 490 14.39 14.83 22.83
C ALA A 490 14.44 13.35 22.46
N TYR A 491 15.58 12.90 21.94
CA TYR A 491 15.84 11.49 21.68
C TYR A 491 15.75 10.66 22.96
N LYS A 492 16.46 11.01 24.05
CA LYS A 492 16.38 10.28 25.33
C LYS A 492 14.95 10.17 25.88
N LEU A 493 14.11 11.19 25.64
CA LEU A 493 12.71 11.18 26.07
C LEU A 493 11.77 10.39 25.15
N ALA A 494 12.12 10.20 23.89
CA ALA A 494 11.33 9.47 22.90
C ALA A 494 11.77 8.01 22.71
N ALA A 495 13.06 7.73 22.91
CA ALA A 495 13.71 6.44 22.78
C ALA A 495 13.50 5.59 24.04
N VAL A 496 12.26 5.16 24.23
CA VAL A 496 11.83 4.34 25.37
C VAL A 496 11.88 2.87 24.98
N ASP A 497 12.50 2.03 25.82
CA ASP A 497 12.37 0.58 25.71
C ASP A 497 10.94 0.20 26.09
N GLN A 498 10.11 -0.03 25.06
CA GLN A 498 8.69 -0.29 25.21
C GLN A 498 8.41 -1.69 25.79
N SER A 499 9.41 -2.55 25.98
CA SER A 499 9.27 -3.88 26.61
C SER A 499 9.37 -3.81 28.13
N ARG A 500 10.26 -2.95 28.63
CA ARG A 500 10.44 -2.67 30.06
C ARG A 500 9.52 -1.54 30.51
N ASP A 501 9.76 -0.35 29.98
CA ASP A 501 9.03 0.87 30.28
C ASP A 501 7.81 1.01 29.36
N ARG A 502 7.10 2.14 29.48
CA ARG A 502 6.03 2.49 28.55
C ARG A 502 5.91 3.98 28.35
N ALA A 503 5.78 4.40 27.09
CA ALA A 503 5.42 5.77 26.76
C ALA A 503 4.39 5.79 25.62
N LEU A 504 3.23 6.39 25.90
CA LEU A 504 2.09 6.54 25.01
C LEU A 504 1.87 8.01 24.68
N GLY A 505 1.64 8.31 23.40
CA GLY A 505 1.29 9.64 22.91
C GLY A 505 -0.12 9.66 22.33
N LEU A 506 -0.80 10.79 22.50
CA LEU A 506 -2.02 11.16 21.76
C LEU A 506 -1.64 12.19 20.70
N PHE A 507 -1.84 11.84 19.44
CA PHE A 507 -1.46 12.65 18.29
C PHE A 507 -2.71 13.18 17.54
N ALA A 508 -2.78 14.48 17.28
CA ALA A 508 -3.73 15.04 16.33
C ALA A 508 -3.18 14.85 14.91
N GLU A 509 -4.04 14.52 13.94
CA GLU A 509 -3.66 14.53 12.52
C GLU A 509 -4.08 15.87 11.92
N ILE A 510 -3.10 16.71 11.57
CA ILE A 510 -3.30 18.02 10.96
C ILE A 510 -2.55 18.02 9.64
N ASN A 511 -3.27 18.18 8.52
CA ASN A 511 -2.70 18.20 7.16
C ASN A 511 -1.75 17.01 6.87
N GLY A 512 -2.12 15.80 7.33
CA GLY A 512 -1.32 14.58 7.16
C GLY A 512 -0.06 14.49 8.04
N ARG A 513 0.15 15.43 8.97
CA ARG A 513 1.20 15.35 9.99
C ARG A 513 0.60 15.02 11.35
N GLU A 514 1.31 14.19 12.10
CA GLU A 514 0.97 13.90 13.48
C GLU A 514 1.57 14.97 14.39
N GLU A 515 0.74 15.65 15.16
CA GLU A 515 1.15 16.58 16.21
C GLU A 515 0.83 16.00 17.58
N LEU A 516 1.84 15.92 18.44
CA LEU A 516 1.68 15.41 19.79
C LEU A 516 0.87 16.40 20.64
N ARG A 517 -0.09 15.88 21.42
CA ARG A 517 -0.99 16.69 22.27
C ARG A 517 -1.01 16.23 23.72
N ALA A 518 -0.71 14.97 23.97
CA ALA A 518 -0.45 14.49 25.33
C ALA A 518 0.52 13.31 25.33
N ILE A 519 1.27 13.18 26.42
CA ILE A 519 2.16 12.06 26.69
C ILE A 519 1.86 11.52 28.07
N GLY A 520 1.78 10.20 28.19
CA GLY A 520 1.79 9.49 29.45
C GLY A 520 2.87 8.42 29.40
N ARG A 521 3.67 8.30 30.46
CA ARG A 521 4.71 7.28 30.55
C ARG A 521 4.80 6.68 31.94
N TYR A 522 5.33 5.47 32.01
CA TYR A 522 5.85 4.93 33.25
C TYR A 522 7.29 4.42 33.09
N TYR A 523 8.07 4.50 34.16
CA TYR A 523 9.41 3.93 34.30
C TYR A 523 9.36 2.79 35.32
N LEU A 524 9.78 1.60 34.91
CA LEU A 524 9.74 0.42 35.80
C LEU A 524 10.84 0.51 36.85
N ASP A 525 10.45 0.40 38.11
CA ASP A 525 11.37 0.36 39.24
C ASP A 525 12.15 -0.96 39.28
N PRO A 526 13.35 -0.99 39.92
CA PRO A 526 14.16 -2.19 40.00
C PRO A 526 13.47 -3.40 40.66
N ASP A 527 12.41 -3.17 41.45
CA ASP A 527 11.64 -4.23 42.11
C ASP A 527 10.74 -5.04 41.15
N GLY A 528 10.55 -4.55 39.92
CA GLY A 528 9.68 -5.15 38.90
C GLY A 528 8.17 -5.10 39.22
N LYS A 529 7.76 -4.42 40.31
CA LYS A 529 6.38 -4.39 40.82
C LYS A 529 5.82 -2.98 40.93
N SER A 530 6.67 -1.98 41.04
CA SER A 530 6.30 -0.57 41.06
C SER A 530 6.82 0.18 39.82
N ALA A 531 6.18 1.31 39.50
CA ALA A 531 6.63 2.18 38.42
C ALA A 531 6.27 3.65 38.68
N GLU A 532 7.20 4.55 38.36
CA GLU A 532 6.95 5.99 38.37
C GLU A 532 6.10 6.37 37.14
N VAL A 533 5.01 7.10 37.33
CA VAL A 533 4.18 7.63 36.23
C VAL A 533 4.35 9.13 36.03
N ALA A 534 4.32 9.54 34.76
CA ALA A 534 4.57 10.90 34.36
C ALA A 534 3.69 11.31 33.18
N PHE A 535 3.14 12.53 33.21
CA PHE A 535 2.20 13.01 32.21
C PHE A 535 2.49 14.45 31.78
N VAL A 536 2.18 14.74 30.53
CA VAL A 536 2.13 16.10 29.97
C VAL A 536 0.94 16.19 29.04
N VAL A 537 0.13 17.24 29.17
CA VAL A 537 -1.03 17.49 28.30
C VAL A 537 -0.98 18.94 27.85
N HIS A 538 -1.02 19.15 26.53
CA HIS A 538 -1.03 20.47 25.94
C HIS A 538 -2.23 21.28 26.41
N GLU A 539 -2.01 22.57 26.65
CA GLU A 539 -2.94 23.55 27.20
C GLU A 539 -4.25 23.59 26.43
N SER A 540 -4.16 23.59 25.09
CA SER A 540 -5.31 23.60 24.18
C SER A 540 -6.22 22.36 24.28
N THR A 541 -5.75 21.30 24.92
CA THR A 541 -6.49 20.03 25.09
C THR A 541 -6.71 19.64 26.55
N ARG A 542 -6.41 20.55 27.49
CA ARG A 542 -6.67 20.35 28.92
C ARG A 542 -8.15 20.13 29.18
N ARG A 543 -8.45 19.48 30.32
CA ARG A 543 -9.81 19.19 30.81
C ARG A 543 -10.67 18.25 29.93
N ALA A 544 -10.23 17.92 28.71
CA ALA A 544 -10.83 16.91 27.84
C ALA A 544 -10.62 15.46 28.33
N GLY A 545 -9.76 15.26 29.33
CA GLY A 545 -9.57 13.98 30.02
C GLY A 545 -8.41 13.11 29.52
N MET A 546 -7.52 13.67 28.69
CA MET A 546 -6.37 12.95 28.13
C MET A 546 -5.43 12.34 29.17
N GLY A 547 -5.11 13.07 30.25
CA GLY A 547 -4.23 12.56 31.31
C GLY A 547 -4.80 11.34 32.03
N GLY A 548 -6.08 11.37 32.39
CA GLY A 548 -6.76 10.25 33.02
C GLY A 548 -6.94 9.04 32.10
N PHE A 549 -7.19 9.31 30.81
CA PHE A 549 -7.20 8.27 29.79
C PHE A 549 -5.85 7.57 29.71
N LEU A 550 -4.76 8.32 29.57
CA LEU A 550 -3.39 7.78 29.48
C LEU A 550 -3.00 7.00 30.74
N LEU A 551 -3.32 7.49 31.94
CA LEU A 551 -3.10 6.77 33.20
C LEU A 551 -3.81 5.40 33.19
N GLY A 552 -5.05 5.37 32.72
CA GLY A 552 -5.81 4.13 32.56
C GLY A 552 -5.19 3.16 31.55
N GLU A 553 -4.69 3.66 30.43
CA GLU A 553 -4.00 2.84 29.42
C GLU A 553 -2.68 2.26 29.92
N LEU A 554 -1.88 3.06 30.61
CA LEU A 554 -0.66 2.60 31.26
C LEU A 554 -0.97 1.53 32.31
N ALA A 555 -2.02 1.71 33.11
CA ALA A 555 -2.46 0.72 34.10
C ALA A 555 -2.90 -0.62 33.46
N VAL A 556 -3.51 -0.60 32.28
CA VAL A 556 -3.85 -1.82 31.53
C VAL A 556 -2.58 -2.58 31.13
N THR A 557 -1.57 -1.88 30.61
CA THR A 557 -0.28 -2.48 30.26
C THR A 557 0.45 -2.99 31.50
N ALA A 558 0.52 -2.19 32.56
CA ALA A 558 1.14 -2.54 33.83
C ALA A 558 0.56 -3.81 34.44
N ARG A 559 -0.78 -3.93 34.51
CA ARG A 559 -1.43 -5.16 34.99
C ARG A 559 -1.05 -6.40 34.17
N LYS A 560 -0.97 -6.28 32.84
CA LYS A 560 -0.55 -7.40 31.98
C LYS A 560 0.91 -7.81 32.22
N ARG A 561 1.73 -6.90 32.73
CA ARG A 561 3.15 -7.13 33.05
C ARG A 561 3.40 -7.45 34.53
N GLY A 562 2.36 -7.59 35.35
CA GLY A 562 2.50 -7.91 36.78
C GLY A 562 2.88 -6.72 37.68
N ILE A 563 2.89 -5.49 37.16
CA ILE A 563 3.12 -4.27 37.96
C ILE A 563 1.85 -3.98 38.78
N THR A 564 2.00 -3.85 40.10
CA THR A 564 0.89 -3.69 41.05
C THR A 564 0.69 -2.26 41.52
N ASP A 565 1.76 -1.47 41.48
CA ASP A 565 1.85 -0.15 42.12
C ASP A 565 2.37 0.89 41.13
N PHE A 566 1.73 2.06 41.14
CA PHE A 566 2.23 3.26 40.50
C PHE A 566 2.49 4.32 41.55
N TRP A 567 3.53 5.12 41.34
CA TRP A 567 3.76 6.31 42.12
C TRP A 567 4.07 7.50 41.21
N ALA A 568 3.87 8.72 41.70
CA ALA A 568 4.23 9.94 40.98
C ALA A 568 4.66 11.03 41.95
N SER A 569 5.71 11.77 41.60
CA SER A 569 6.05 13.04 42.27
C SER A 569 5.30 14.19 41.61
N VAL A 570 4.65 15.03 42.42
CA VAL A 570 3.84 16.16 41.96
C VAL A 570 4.21 17.42 42.73
N LEU A 571 4.65 18.45 42.00
CA LEU A 571 4.90 19.77 42.58
C LEU A 571 3.65 20.31 43.31
N PRO A 572 3.77 20.93 44.50
CA PRO A 572 2.62 21.35 45.32
C PRO A 572 1.61 22.27 44.61
N GLY A 573 2.03 23.03 43.61
CA GLY A 573 1.17 23.91 42.81
C GLY A 573 0.37 23.22 41.69
N ASN A 574 0.62 21.94 41.40
CA ASN A 574 -0.05 21.22 40.31
C ASN A 574 -1.40 20.62 40.73
N HIS A 575 -2.34 21.48 41.13
CA HIS A 575 -3.66 21.05 41.64
C HIS A 575 -4.43 20.16 40.66
N ALA A 576 -4.24 20.36 39.35
CA ALA A 576 -4.88 19.54 38.32
C ALA A 576 -4.39 18.08 38.37
N MET A 577 -3.08 17.86 38.51
CA MET A 577 -2.51 16.52 38.63
C MET A 577 -2.86 15.88 39.97
N SER A 578 -2.72 16.62 41.08
CA SER A 578 -3.12 16.17 42.42
C SER A 578 -4.57 15.69 42.46
N ALA A 579 -5.50 16.45 41.87
CA ALA A 579 -6.90 16.07 41.78
C ALA A 579 -7.12 14.83 40.91
N LEU A 580 -6.36 14.67 39.81
CA LEU A 580 -6.44 13.49 38.96
C LEU A 580 -6.00 12.22 39.71
N LEU A 581 -4.82 12.25 40.34
CA LEU A 581 -4.26 11.09 41.04
C LEU A 581 -5.08 10.71 42.27
N ALA A 582 -5.55 11.70 43.05
CA ALA A 582 -6.45 11.46 44.17
C ALA A 582 -7.76 10.79 43.73
N ARG A 583 -8.39 11.27 42.63
CA ARG A 583 -9.61 10.65 42.07
C ARG A 583 -9.36 9.23 41.54
N ALA A 584 -8.15 8.95 41.06
CA ALA A 584 -7.75 7.61 40.63
C ALA A 584 -7.45 6.66 41.82
N GLY A 585 -7.61 7.14 43.06
CA GLY A 585 -7.43 6.37 44.29
C GLY A 585 -6.02 6.43 44.87
N GLY A 586 -5.25 7.47 44.50
CA GLY A 586 -3.92 7.75 45.03
C GLY A 586 -3.96 8.33 46.43
N THR A 587 -2.98 7.95 47.23
CA THR A 587 -2.78 8.42 48.61
C THR A 587 -1.58 9.35 48.62
N ALA A 588 -1.77 10.58 49.08
CA ALA A 588 -0.70 11.58 49.11
C ALA A 588 0.15 11.42 50.38
N SER A 589 1.46 11.47 50.20
CA SER A 589 2.46 11.63 51.26
C SER A 589 3.37 12.79 50.87
N ARG A 590 4.05 13.38 51.86
CA ARG A 590 5.02 14.45 51.60
C ARG A 590 6.38 13.81 51.36
N ASP A 591 7.05 14.22 50.29
CA ASP A 591 8.36 13.70 49.89
C ASP A 591 9.24 14.91 49.50
N ASP A 592 10.09 15.34 50.44
CA ASP A 592 10.81 16.61 50.40
C ASP A 592 9.93 17.84 50.06
N GLU A 593 10.21 18.51 48.93
CA GLU A 593 9.49 19.68 48.44
C GLU A 593 8.25 19.33 47.58
N ASP A 594 8.07 18.04 47.25
CA ASP A 594 7.02 17.53 46.39
C ASP A 594 5.93 16.74 47.16
N LEU A 595 4.81 16.49 46.49
CA LEU A 595 3.76 15.56 46.93
C LEU A 595 3.89 14.25 46.18
N ARG A 596 4.23 13.18 46.90
CA ARG A 596 4.24 11.82 46.38
C ARG A 596 2.85 11.22 46.44
N TYR A 597 2.40 10.62 45.34
CA TYR A 597 1.13 9.91 45.27
C TYR A 597 1.36 8.43 44.97
N ASP A 598 1.02 7.54 45.90
CA ASP A 598 1.06 6.09 45.70
C ASP A 598 -0.34 5.56 45.32
N MET A 599 -0.40 4.76 44.25
CA MET A 599 -1.64 4.30 43.61
C MET A 599 -1.58 2.80 43.29
N LYS A 600 -2.61 2.06 43.70
CA LYS A 600 -2.77 0.65 43.27
C LYS A 600 -3.31 0.57 41.84
N VAL A 601 -2.62 -0.16 40.95
CA VAL A 601 -3.04 -0.38 39.55
C VAL A 601 -4.48 -0.91 39.46
N ALA A 602 -4.87 -1.82 40.37
CA ALA A 602 -6.23 -2.35 40.44
C ALA A 602 -7.30 -1.29 40.74
N ARG A 603 -6.98 -0.26 41.54
CA ARG A 603 -7.89 0.86 41.83
C ARG A 603 -8.07 1.75 40.62
N ILE A 604 -6.97 2.08 39.93
CA ILE A 604 -6.99 2.86 38.68
C ILE A 604 -7.89 2.18 37.63
N LEU A 605 -7.76 0.86 37.47
CA LEU A 605 -8.56 0.11 36.49
C LEU A 605 -10.06 0.11 36.81
N ARG A 606 -10.46 0.08 38.08
CA ARG A 606 -11.87 0.24 38.49
C ARG A 606 -12.38 1.65 38.24
N TRP A 607 -11.55 2.65 38.53
CA TRP A 607 -11.87 4.06 38.29
C TRP A 607 -12.01 4.39 36.81
N ARG A 608 -11.15 3.81 35.96
CA ARG A 608 -11.07 4.05 34.52
C ARG A 608 -12.42 3.93 33.82
N SER A 609 -13.19 2.87 34.06
CA SER A 609 -14.47 2.66 33.35
C SER A 609 -15.44 3.82 33.58
N ARG A 610 -15.60 4.25 34.84
CA ARG A 610 -16.44 5.39 35.21
C ARG A 610 -15.89 6.70 34.63
N TYR A 611 -14.57 6.85 34.59
CA TYR A 611 -13.92 8.04 34.03
C TYR A 611 -14.18 8.21 32.53
N LEU A 612 -14.02 7.13 31.75
CA LEU A 612 -14.24 7.15 30.31
C LEU A 612 -15.69 7.50 29.97
N GLU A 613 -16.64 6.93 30.72
CA GLU A 613 -18.07 7.21 30.57
C GLU A 613 -18.39 8.67 30.92
N HIS A 614 -17.94 9.15 32.09
CA HIS A 614 -18.16 10.53 32.53
C HIS A 614 -17.56 11.57 31.57
N LYS A 615 -16.41 11.25 30.94
CA LYS A 615 -15.73 12.13 29.98
C LYS A 615 -16.16 11.91 28.53
N GLN A 616 -17.08 10.98 28.27
CA GLN A 616 -17.54 10.64 26.91
C GLN A 616 -16.37 10.32 25.97
N ILE A 617 -15.40 9.54 26.46
CA ILE A 617 -14.23 9.15 25.68
C ILE A 617 -14.53 7.83 24.99
N HIS A 618 -14.50 7.83 23.67
CA HIS A 618 -14.87 6.68 22.86
C HIS A 618 -13.69 6.17 22.04
N ARG A 619 -13.49 4.85 22.06
CA ARG A 619 -12.62 4.18 21.09
C ARG A 619 -13.40 3.95 19.82
N GLU A 620 -12.82 4.30 18.67
CA GLU A 620 -13.40 3.89 17.39
C GLU A 620 -13.13 2.42 17.17
N LYS A 621 -14.14 1.58 17.40
CA LYS A 621 -14.09 0.19 16.94
C LYS A 621 -14.15 0.21 15.42
N ARG A 622 -13.05 -0.14 14.75
CA ARG A 622 -13.09 -0.54 13.34
C ARG A 622 -13.47 -2.00 13.26
#